data_AF-A0A9X3F9M0-F1
#
_entry.id   AF-A0A9X3F9M0-F1
#
_cell.length_a   1.000
_cell.length_b   1.000
_cell.length_c   1.000
_cell.angle_alpha   90.00
_cell.angle_beta   90.00
_cell.angle_gamma   90.00
#
_symmetry.space_group_name_H-M   'P 1'
#
loop_
_entity.id
_entity.type
_entity.pdbx_description
1 polymer ?
#
loop_
_entity_poly.entity_id
_entity_poly.type
_entity_poly.pdbx_seq_one_letter_code
_entity_poly.pdbx_strand_id
1 'polypeptide(L)'
;MSFKIFSLQLTGKIKPVSTIEKQRKALADDYEEFLKTEASEELKAFLELDKWINSDDFKSKKREVQSLQFKGSEEDNQLKEFERLKKSGRIKKYFKVNGSSDLKKFEQEKESQRMNDYYLLLDFVKEGQFEKEKKEIKSQVFKGSVEEKHWLDFRRFDKSAAIRAYNELEGSDKLKKHKALEETEKFKKYNQLKNVPEHNKETKNEFKALKRDSEIKAYFRFEKSKKLKLYHETVGSHDLKRYNELKKYVSTDEFKKRETYLKDKKKFEKSEAFKKLNEFKKLAADANVKFVLKYEKSSLYKNYLDVKDSFDLKRYFELEKSIQSDEFKKKKAWLEDKKRWEKTEEFKKLQQYDQEKAKPEFVRYFKYKDSNDFDFFKKWEVVFEDDFTAKELDTKKWKTCNPVSEKLLGENYAMPGDLNIFTMGENLKTGNGLVIQVKSERTTGKTWQMPAGFVPTEFDYTSGLITTNSDFALEDGIIEAKINFNPKKEVASAFYLAGEEASPRINLVEMGTKNNVGISKVNGSGKIENSGLEISNLKKGKYIFSVEKVGGTFIWKINETEVWQQSNNDLSKPLQSTASSLVIEKLSGSQTPVNFEIDWVKCYRKK
;
A
#
# COMPACT_ATOMS: atom_id res chain seq x y z
N MET A 1 -42.06 18.88 -72.11
CA MET A 1 -41.23 19.46 -71.03
C MET A 1 -41.56 18.80 -69.70
N SER A 2 -40.57 18.23 -69.00
CA SER A 2 -40.78 17.59 -67.69
C SER A 2 -40.69 18.59 -66.53
N PHE A 3 -41.74 18.63 -65.69
CA PHE A 3 -41.77 19.42 -64.45
C PHE A 3 -40.88 18.80 -63.34
N LYS A 4 -40.54 17.51 -63.46
CA LYS A 4 -39.79 16.75 -62.45
C LYS A 4 -38.40 17.33 -62.21
N ILE A 5 -37.61 17.56 -63.25
CA ILE A 5 -36.24 18.09 -63.14
C ILE A 5 -36.24 19.50 -62.53
N PHE A 6 -37.16 20.35 -62.99
CA PHE A 6 -37.31 21.70 -62.47
C PHE A 6 -37.63 21.70 -60.96
N SER A 7 -38.57 20.84 -60.53
CA SER A 7 -38.91 20.68 -59.12
C SER A 7 -37.74 20.16 -58.28
N LEU A 8 -37.02 19.14 -58.75
CA LEU A 8 -35.85 18.58 -58.05
C LEU A 8 -34.74 19.61 -57.86
N GLN A 9 -34.51 20.48 -58.85
CA GLN A 9 -33.55 21.58 -58.72
C GLN A 9 -34.02 22.68 -57.77
N LEU A 10 -35.28 23.11 -57.84
CA LEU A 10 -35.83 24.16 -56.96
C LEU A 10 -35.80 23.74 -55.48
N THR A 11 -36.10 22.47 -55.22
CA THR A 11 -36.08 21.89 -53.87
C THR A 11 -34.67 21.54 -53.37
N GLY A 12 -33.63 21.77 -54.18
CA GLY A 12 -32.24 21.47 -53.83
C GLY A 12 -31.90 19.98 -53.74
N LYS A 13 -32.77 19.09 -54.23
CA LYS A 13 -32.54 17.64 -54.22
C LYS A 13 -31.37 17.24 -55.12
N ILE A 14 -31.26 17.85 -56.30
CA ILE A 14 -30.06 17.72 -57.16
C ILE A 14 -28.98 18.65 -56.58
N LYS A 15 -28.11 18.07 -55.73
CA LYS A 15 -27.00 18.78 -55.12
C LYS A 15 -25.95 19.19 -56.16
N PRO A 16 -25.12 20.23 -55.91
CA PRO A 16 -23.99 20.55 -56.77
C PRO A 16 -22.98 19.41 -56.87
N VAL A 17 -22.41 19.18 -58.05
CA VAL A 17 -21.46 18.06 -58.28
C VAL A 17 -20.24 18.14 -57.35
N SER A 18 -19.75 19.35 -57.07
CA SER A 18 -18.63 19.58 -56.15
C SER A 18 -18.94 19.17 -54.71
N THR A 19 -20.21 19.25 -54.30
CA THR A 19 -20.66 18.79 -52.98
C THR A 19 -20.66 17.27 -52.92
N ILE A 20 -21.16 16.61 -53.96
CA ILE A 20 -21.16 15.14 -54.08
C ILE A 20 -19.72 14.60 -54.06
N GLU A 21 -18.84 15.14 -54.90
CA GLU A 21 -17.44 14.69 -54.97
C GLU A 21 -16.70 14.90 -53.65
N LYS A 22 -16.93 16.04 -52.97
CA LYS A 22 -16.37 16.29 -51.62
C LYS A 22 -16.88 15.28 -50.59
N GLN A 23 -18.18 14.96 -50.61
CA GLN A 23 -18.78 13.98 -49.70
C GLN A 23 -18.25 12.56 -49.96
N ARG A 24 -18.20 12.14 -51.23
CA ARG A 24 -17.65 10.83 -51.62
C ARG A 24 -16.18 10.70 -51.25
N LYS A 25 -15.37 11.73 -51.51
CA LYS A 25 -13.94 11.72 -51.14
C LYS A 25 -13.77 11.63 -49.62
N ALA A 26 -14.47 12.46 -48.85
CA ALA A 26 -14.39 12.40 -47.39
C ALA A 26 -14.80 11.02 -46.85
N LEU A 27 -15.85 10.41 -47.43
CA LEU A 27 -16.29 9.08 -47.03
C LEU A 27 -15.31 7.97 -47.43
N ALA A 28 -14.65 8.11 -48.59
CA ALA A 28 -13.60 7.18 -49.00
C ALA A 28 -12.37 7.28 -48.08
N ASP A 29 -11.91 8.51 -47.80
CA ASP A 29 -10.80 8.77 -46.87
C ASP A 29 -11.15 8.23 -45.45
N ASP A 30 -12.39 8.42 -44.99
CA ASP A 30 -12.90 7.87 -43.73
C ASP A 30 -12.92 6.33 -43.73
N TYR A 31 -13.25 5.69 -44.86
CA TYR A 31 -13.28 4.23 -44.98
C TYR A 31 -11.89 3.62 -44.95
N GLU A 32 -10.92 4.24 -45.63
CA GLU A 32 -9.52 3.81 -45.57
C GLU A 32 -8.96 3.92 -44.14
N GLU A 33 -9.24 5.02 -43.45
CA GLU A 33 -8.84 5.19 -42.05
C GLU A 33 -9.55 4.17 -41.14
N PHE A 34 -10.85 3.93 -41.36
CA PHE A 34 -11.60 2.90 -40.65
C PHE A 34 -10.96 1.52 -40.77
N LEU A 35 -10.62 1.08 -41.99
CA LEU A 35 -9.99 -0.22 -42.23
C LEU A 35 -8.60 -0.31 -41.56
N LYS A 36 -7.83 0.79 -41.61
CA LYS A 36 -6.53 0.87 -40.94
C LYS A 36 -6.67 0.75 -39.42
N THR A 37 -7.63 1.44 -38.82
CA THR A 37 -7.90 1.39 -37.37
C THR A 37 -8.45 0.03 -36.96
N GLU A 38 -9.34 -0.55 -37.75
CA GLU A 38 -9.91 -1.88 -37.51
C GLU A 38 -8.83 -2.96 -37.42
N ALA A 39 -7.80 -2.87 -38.29
CA ALA A 39 -6.68 -3.79 -38.30
C ALA A 39 -5.57 -3.48 -37.26
N SER A 40 -5.69 -2.36 -36.51
CA SER A 40 -4.63 -1.88 -35.62
C SER A 40 -4.51 -2.67 -34.31
N GLU A 41 -3.29 -2.85 -33.83
CA GLU A 41 -3.03 -3.45 -32.51
C GLU A 41 -3.46 -2.49 -31.38
N GLU A 42 -3.39 -1.19 -31.63
CA GLU A 42 -3.84 -0.14 -30.73
C GLU A 42 -5.34 -0.28 -30.42
N LEU A 43 -6.18 -0.51 -31.43
CA LEU A 43 -7.61 -0.73 -31.21
C LEU A 43 -7.86 -2.01 -30.41
N LYS A 44 -7.11 -3.09 -30.68
CA LYS A 44 -7.23 -4.35 -29.91
C LYS A 44 -6.89 -4.12 -28.44
N ALA A 45 -5.79 -3.44 -28.15
CA ALA A 45 -5.40 -3.09 -26.78
C ALA A 45 -6.45 -2.21 -26.09
N PHE A 46 -7.01 -1.24 -26.80
CA PHE A 46 -8.08 -0.38 -26.29
C PHE A 46 -9.34 -1.18 -25.95
N LEU A 47 -9.76 -2.13 -26.79
CA LEU A 47 -10.94 -2.96 -26.54
C LEU A 47 -10.76 -3.87 -25.32
N GLU A 48 -9.56 -4.42 -25.10
CA GLU A 48 -9.26 -5.16 -23.87
C GLU A 48 -9.27 -4.24 -22.63
N LEU A 49 -8.74 -3.03 -22.76
CA LEU A 49 -8.79 -2.02 -21.70
C LEU A 49 -10.22 -1.58 -21.37
N ASP A 50 -11.06 -1.35 -22.39
CA ASP A 50 -12.49 -1.04 -22.25
C ASP A 50 -13.21 -2.16 -21.48
N LYS A 51 -12.99 -3.41 -21.89
CA LYS A 51 -13.56 -4.60 -21.23
C LYS A 51 -13.14 -4.67 -19.76
N TRP A 52 -11.87 -4.42 -19.46
CA TRP A 52 -11.37 -4.43 -18.09
C TRP A 52 -11.95 -3.29 -17.25
N ILE A 53 -12.03 -2.06 -17.76
CA ILE A 53 -12.61 -0.91 -17.05
C ILE A 53 -14.11 -1.09 -16.79
N ASN A 54 -14.82 -1.70 -17.74
CA ASN A 54 -16.24 -2.00 -17.60
C ASN A 54 -16.53 -3.23 -16.73
N SER A 55 -15.50 -3.99 -16.33
CA SER A 55 -15.65 -5.20 -15.50
C SER A 55 -16.07 -4.90 -14.06
N ASP A 56 -16.70 -5.90 -13.43
CA ASP A 56 -17.07 -5.83 -12.01
C ASP A 56 -15.85 -5.84 -11.08
N ASP A 57 -14.72 -6.45 -11.50
CA ASP A 57 -13.47 -6.42 -10.75
C ASP A 57 -12.95 -4.99 -10.59
N PHE A 58 -12.87 -4.23 -11.70
CA PHE A 58 -12.44 -2.83 -11.66
C PHE A 58 -13.38 -1.97 -10.81
N LYS A 59 -14.69 -2.12 -11.01
CA LYS A 59 -15.71 -1.38 -10.23
C LYS A 59 -15.61 -1.70 -8.73
N SER A 60 -15.37 -2.96 -8.38
CA SER A 60 -15.24 -3.42 -7.00
C SER A 60 -13.96 -2.88 -6.36
N LYS A 61 -12.81 -3.00 -7.03
CA LYS A 61 -11.53 -2.43 -6.55
C LYS A 61 -11.62 -0.92 -6.34
N LYS A 62 -12.24 -0.19 -7.27
CA LYS A 62 -12.45 1.25 -7.14
C LYS A 62 -13.26 1.58 -5.88
N ARG A 63 -14.37 0.88 -5.65
CA ARG A 63 -15.21 1.06 -4.45
C ARG A 63 -14.47 0.69 -3.18
N GLU A 64 -13.76 -0.43 -3.17
CA GLU A 64 -12.97 -0.90 -2.03
C GLU A 64 -11.94 0.15 -1.63
N VAL A 65 -11.10 0.58 -2.58
CA VAL A 65 -10.09 1.61 -2.33
C VAL A 65 -10.76 2.89 -1.85
N GLN A 66 -11.86 3.35 -2.46
CA GLN A 66 -12.58 4.56 -2.06
C GLN A 66 -13.33 4.45 -0.72
N SER A 67 -13.62 3.24 -0.24
CA SER A 67 -14.28 3.00 1.04
C SER A 67 -13.33 2.99 2.24
N LEU A 68 -12.03 2.78 2.01
CA LEU A 68 -11.03 2.80 3.07
C LEU A 68 -11.05 4.14 3.83
N GLN A 69 -10.90 4.07 5.14
CA GLN A 69 -10.83 5.25 5.99
C GLN A 69 -9.99 4.94 7.21
N PHE A 70 -9.28 5.96 7.71
CA PHE A 70 -8.51 5.79 8.94
C PHE A 70 -9.46 5.56 10.13
N LYS A 71 -10.55 6.33 10.23
CA LYS A 71 -11.50 6.19 11.35
C LYS A 71 -12.15 4.80 11.35
N GLY A 72 -11.97 4.07 12.44
CA GLY A 72 -12.47 2.70 12.60
C GLY A 72 -11.57 1.62 11.99
N SER A 73 -10.42 1.98 11.40
CA SER A 73 -9.41 1.00 10.96
C SER A 73 -8.66 0.41 12.14
N GLU A 74 -7.88 -0.64 11.87
CA GLU A 74 -6.98 -1.23 12.87
C GLU A 74 -5.97 -0.19 13.38
N GLU A 75 -5.43 0.64 12.50
CA GLU A 75 -4.47 1.69 12.82
C GLU A 75 -5.07 2.77 13.74
N ASP A 76 -6.32 3.18 13.51
CA ASP A 76 -7.04 4.10 14.42
C ASP A 76 -7.30 3.45 15.78
N ASN A 77 -7.64 2.16 15.82
CA ASN A 77 -7.83 1.43 17.07
C ASN A 77 -6.52 1.33 17.87
N GLN A 78 -5.41 0.98 17.21
CA GLN A 78 -4.07 0.94 17.82
C GLN A 78 -3.66 2.32 18.36
N LEU A 79 -3.89 3.39 17.60
CA LEU A 79 -3.58 4.76 18.03
C LEU A 79 -4.43 5.19 19.24
N LYS A 80 -5.73 4.88 19.24
CA LYS A 80 -6.63 5.13 20.37
C LYS A 80 -6.23 4.34 21.61
N GLU A 81 -5.87 3.07 21.44
CA GLU A 81 -5.39 2.22 22.52
C GLU A 81 -4.11 2.80 23.14
N PHE A 82 -3.16 3.21 22.30
CA PHE A 82 -1.92 3.86 22.74
C PHE A 82 -2.23 5.14 23.52
N GLU A 83 -3.06 6.03 22.98
CA GLU A 83 -3.43 7.28 23.64
C GLU A 83 -4.16 7.04 24.97
N ARG A 84 -4.99 5.98 25.06
CA ARG A 84 -5.63 5.56 26.32
C ARG A 84 -4.59 5.10 27.34
N LEU A 85 -3.67 4.22 26.96
CA LEU A 85 -2.60 3.72 27.84
C LEU A 85 -1.65 4.84 28.27
N LYS A 86 -1.26 5.73 27.36
CA LYS A 86 -0.48 6.93 27.63
C LYS A 86 -1.17 7.85 28.65
N LYS A 87 -2.50 7.95 28.60
CA LYS A 87 -3.28 8.75 29.54
C LYS A 87 -3.49 8.08 30.90
N SER A 88 -3.29 6.76 30.99
CA SER A 88 -3.46 5.98 32.22
C SER A 88 -2.65 6.54 33.38
N GLY A 89 -3.32 6.76 34.52
CA GLY A 89 -2.67 7.26 35.73
C GLY A 89 -1.56 6.34 36.24
N ARG A 90 -1.70 5.02 36.07
CA ARG A 90 -0.71 4.02 36.51
C ARG A 90 0.58 4.10 35.69
N ILE A 91 0.46 4.15 34.36
CA ILE A 91 1.59 4.27 33.43
C ILE A 91 2.29 5.63 33.60
N LYS A 92 1.53 6.74 33.72
CA LYS A 92 2.11 8.06 34.03
C LYS A 92 2.91 8.07 35.32
N LYS A 93 2.39 7.45 36.38
CA LYS A 93 3.12 7.33 37.67
C LYS A 93 4.35 6.44 37.54
N TYR A 94 4.29 5.37 36.74
CA TYR A 94 5.47 4.55 36.43
C TYR A 94 6.58 5.40 35.80
N PHE A 95 6.29 6.16 34.74
CA PHE A 95 7.30 7.01 34.08
C PHE A 95 7.83 8.15 34.96
N LYS A 96 7.08 8.59 35.99
CA LYS A 96 7.62 9.53 36.99
C LYS A 96 8.69 8.92 37.90
N VAL A 97 8.61 7.60 38.14
CA VAL A 97 9.52 6.88 39.03
C VAL A 97 10.66 6.23 38.26
N ASN A 98 10.36 5.67 37.08
CA ASN A 98 11.32 5.01 36.22
C ASN A 98 12.46 5.96 35.83
N GLY A 99 13.69 5.61 36.20
CA GLY A 99 14.87 6.45 35.95
C GLY A 99 15.01 7.69 36.84
N SER A 100 14.10 7.90 37.81
CA SER A 100 14.19 9.01 38.77
C SER A 100 15.44 8.90 39.66
N SER A 101 15.96 10.05 40.11
CA SER A 101 17.08 10.11 41.06
C SER A 101 16.76 9.39 42.37
N ASP A 102 15.52 9.50 42.84
CA ASP A 102 15.07 8.88 44.08
C ASP A 102 15.01 7.34 43.98
N LEU A 103 14.59 6.79 42.83
CA LEU A 103 14.60 5.34 42.60
C LEU A 103 16.04 4.81 42.62
N LYS A 104 16.95 5.46 41.90
CA LYS A 104 18.38 5.08 41.88
C LYS A 104 19.00 5.15 43.28
N LYS A 105 18.72 6.23 44.01
CA LYS A 105 19.19 6.39 45.40
C LYS A 105 18.61 5.29 46.29
N PHE A 106 17.34 4.95 46.12
CA PHE A 106 16.69 3.88 46.90
C PHE A 106 17.32 2.52 46.64
N GLU A 107 17.52 2.15 45.37
CA GLU A 107 18.16 0.88 44.98
C GLU A 107 19.57 0.77 45.57
N GLN A 108 20.37 1.83 45.50
CA GLN A 108 21.71 1.89 46.08
C GLN A 108 21.71 1.80 47.62
N GLU A 109 20.89 2.60 48.29
CA GLU A 109 20.87 2.65 49.76
C GLU A 109 20.22 1.41 50.37
N LYS A 110 19.24 0.79 49.71
CA LYS A 110 18.59 -0.44 50.17
C LYS A 110 19.56 -1.62 50.29
N GLU A 111 20.52 -1.71 49.37
CA GLU A 111 21.55 -2.76 49.38
C GLU A 111 22.80 -2.38 50.18
N SER A 112 22.81 -1.19 50.81
CA SER A 112 23.96 -0.74 51.57
C SER A 112 24.18 -1.57 52.85
N GLN A 113 25.45 -1.69 53.26
CA GLN A 113 25.81 -2.31 54.54
C GLN A 113 25.07 -1.64 55.72
N ARG A 114 24.85 -0.32 55.64
CA ARG A 114 24.08 0.44 56.62
C ARG A 114 22.66 -0.09 56.80
N MET A 115 21.95 -0.40 55.72
CA MET A 115 20.60 -0.97 55.78
C MET A 115 20.60 -2.41 56.28
N ASN A 116 21.62 -3.19 55.90
CA ASN A 116 21.79 -4.54 56.43
C ASN A 116 21.98 -4.53 57.95
N ASP A 117 22.90 -3.68 58.45
CA ASP A 117 23.14 -3.51 59.88
C ASP A 117 21.88 -3.03 60.62
N TYR A 118 21.10 -2.13 60.01
CA TYR A 118 19.83 -1.70 60.56
C TYR A 118 18.84 -2.85 60.73
N TYR A 119 18.66 -3.70 59.71
CA TYR A 119 17.73 -4.83 59.77
C TYR A 119 18.19 -5.89 60.78
N LEU A 120 19.48 -6.26 60.79
CA LEU A 120 20.02 -7.19 61.78
C LEU A 120 19.81 -6.70 63.22
N LEU A 121 19.99 -5.39 63.46
CA LEU A 121 19.74 -4.80 64.77
C LEU A 121 18.25 -4.63 65.08
N LEU A 122 17.42 -4.36 64.08
CA LEU A 122 15.96 -4.32 64.21
C LEU A 122 15.43 -5.67 64.69
N ASP A 123 15.89 -6.76 64.07
CA ASP A 123 15.51 -8.11 64.42
C ASP A 123 16.00 -8.45 65.83
N PHE A 124 17.26 -8.18 66.15
CA PHE A 124 17.80 -8.35 67.51
C PHE A 124 16.95 -7.62 68.58
N VAL A 125 16.50 -6.40 68.30
CA VAL A 125 15.69 -5.60 69.23
C VAL A 125 14.23 -6.07 69.28
N LYS A 126 13.62 -6.44 68.15
CA LYS A 126 12.19 -6.77 68.06
C LYS A 126 11.86 -8.24 68.29
N GLU A 127 12.75 -9.17 67.93
CA GLU A 127 12.52 -10.61 68.06
C GLU A 127 12.81 -11.14 69.48
N GLY A 128 12.93 -10.26 70.46
CA GLY A 128 13.00 -10.61 71.88
C GLY A 128 14.39 -10.99 72.40
N GLN A 129 15.40 -11.13 71.54
CA GLN A 129 16.77 -11.44 71.97
C GLN A 129 17.36 -10.33 72.85
N PHE A 130 17.14 -9.06 72.50
CA PHE A 130 17.53 -7.92 73.32
C PHE A 130 16.89 -7.96 74.73
N GLU A 131 15.57 -8.22 74.81
CA GLU A 131 14.88 -8.27 76.11
C GLU A 131 15.33 -9.48 76.95
N LYS A 132 15.66 -10.60 76.31
CA LYS A 132 16.27 -11.77 76.96
C LYS A 132 17.62 -11.41 77.58
N GLU A 133 18.55 -10.86 76.80
CA GLU A 133 19.88 -10.47 77.28
C GLU A 133 19.82 -9.37 78.36
N LYS A 134 18.93 -8.39 78.20
CA LYS A 134 18.69 -7.34 79.19
C LYS A 134 18.18 -7.91 80.50
N LYS A 135 17.21 -8.82 80.47
CA LYS A 135 16.68 -9.48 81.67
C LYS A 135 17.75 -10.33 82.34
N GLU A 136 18.51 -11.11 81.57
CA GLU A 136 19.59 -11.95 82.06
C GLU A 136 20.67 -11.11 82.77
N ILE A 137 21.19 -10.07 82.14
CA ILE A 137 22.21 -9.19 82.72
C ILE A 137 21.68 -8.46 83.97
N LYS A 138 20.43 -7.96 83.94
CA LYS A 138 19.85 -7.26 85.11
C LYS A 138 19.55 -8.20 86.27
N SER A 139 19.24 -9.47 86.02
CA SER A 139 18.99 -10.48 87.06
C SER A 139 20.25 -10.88 87.84
N GLN A 140 21.43 -10.66 87.28
CA GLN A 140 22.71 -10.91 87.95
C GLN A 140 23.00 -9.82 89.00
N VAL A 141 22.43 -10.00 90.19
CA VAL A 141 22.62 -9.12 91.35
C VAL A 141 23.47 -9.81 92.41
N PHE A 142 24.25 -9.04 93.17
CA PHE A 142 25.05 -9.60 94.27
C PHE A 142 24.14 -10.13 95.39
N LYS A 143 23.07 -9.38 95.71
CA LYS A 143 22.13 -9.76 96.76
C LYS A 143 21.35 -11.03 96.38
N GLY A 144 21.47 -12.09 97.17
CA GLY A 144 20.89 -13.41 96.93
C GLY A 144 21.76 -14.34 96.05
N SER A 145 22.93 -13.88 95.59
CA SER A 145 23.81 -14.68 94.74
C SER A 145 24.63 -15.69 95.52
N VAL A 146 25.23 -16.64 94.80
CA VAL A 146 26.15 -17.63 95.39
C VAL A 146 27.40 -16.93 95.94
N GLU A 147 27.87 -15.88 95.27
CA GLU A 147 28.99 -15.05 95.70
C GLU A 147 28.70 -14.32 97.02
N GLU A 148 27.50 -13.76 97.21
CA GLU A 148 27.11 -13.18 98.51
C GLU A 148 26.98 -14.24 99.59
N LYS A 149 26.42 -15.42 99.29
CA LYS A 149 26.34 -16.53 100.26
C LYS A 149 27.73 -16.96 100.73
N HIS A 150 28.67 -17.16 99.80
CA HIS A 150 30.05 -17.50 100.13
C HIS A 150 30.75 -16.40 100.94
N TRP A 151 30.50 -15.13 100.61
CA TRP A 151 31.01 -14.00 101.38
C TRP A 151 30.41 -13.90 102.79
N LEU A 152 29.10 -14.14 102.94
CA LEU A 152 28.40 -14.15 104.22
C LEU A 152 28.84 -15.34 105.08
N ASP A 153 28.98 -16.53 104.50
CA ASP A 153 29.49 -17.72 105.17
C ASP A 153 30.93 -17.51 105.63
N PHE A 154 31.79 -16.94 104.76
CA PHE A 154 33.14 -16.54 105.13
C PHE A 154 33.13 -15.60 106.34
N ARG A 155 32.33 -14.53 106.28
CA ARG A 155 32.16 -13.56 107.38
C ARG A 155 31.61 -14.21 108.66
N ARG A 156 30.71 -15.20 108.54
CA ARG A 156 30.14 -15.94 109.67
C ARG A 156 31.21 -16.78 110.36
N PHE A 157 31.98 -17.55 109.58
CA PHE A 157 33.07 -18.37 110.10
C PHE A 157 34.17 -17.51 110.70
N ASP A 158 34.59 -16.44 110.03
CA ASP A 158 35.58 -15.46 110.52
C ASP A 158 35.19 -14.87 111.88
N LYS A 159 33.89 -14.65 112.11
CA LYS A 159 33.35 -14.17 113.39
C LYS A 159 33.11 -15.28 114.41
N SER A 160 33.21 -16.56 114.09
CA SER A 160 32.97 -17.62 115.07
C SER A 160 34.04 -17.61 116.17
N ALA A 161 33.65 -17.87 117.42
CA ALA A 161 34.59 -17.90 118.54
C ALA A 161 35.65 -19.00 118.37
N ALA A 162 35.29 -20.11 117.73
CA ALA A 162 36.14 -21.25 117.38
C ALA A 162 37.25 -20.85 116.39
N ILE A 163 36.89 -20.30 115.21
CA ILE A 163 37.86 -19.86 114.19
C ILE A 163 38.69 -18.67 114.68
N ARG A 164 38.13 -17.76 115.48
CA ARG A 164 38.92 -16.68 116.10
C ARG A 164 39.93 -17.22 117.10
N ALA A 165 39.54 -18.14 117.98
CA ALA A 165 40.47 -18.80 118.89
C ALA A 165 41.54 -19.59 118.11
N TYR A 166 41.17 -20.25 117.02
CA TYR A 166 42.13 -20.89 116.10
C TYR A 166 43.11 -19.90 115.51
N ASN A 167 42.65 -18.86 114.82
CA ASN A 167 43.52 -17.86 114.19
C ASN A 167 44.39 -17.10 115.21
N GLU A 168 43.93 -16.91 116.46
CA GLU A 168 44.70 -16.28 117.54
C GLU A 168 45.74 -17.20 118.19
N LEU A 169 45.45 -18.51 118.30
CA LEU A 169 46.31 -19.46 119.02
C LEU A 169 47.21 -20.30 118.12
N GLU A 170 46.78 -20.62 116.90
CA GLU A 170 47.56 -21.33 115.90
C GLU A 170 48.88 -20.59 115.65
N GLY A 171 50.01 -21.27 115.84
CA GLY A 171 51.33 -20.66 115.72
C GLY A 171 51.74 -19.67 116.82
N SER A 172 50.88 -19.37 117.80
CA SER A 172 51.17 -18.44 118.90
C SER A 172 52.23 -18.97 119.87
N ASP A 173 53.05 -18.07 120.41
CA ASP A 173 54.10 -18.42 121.38
C ASP A 173 53.53 -19.00 122.68
N LYS A 174 52.31 -18.58 123.05
CA LYS A 174 51.60 -19.06 124.24
C LYS A 174 51.24 -20.55 124.11
N LEU A 175 50.74 -20.97 122.94
CA LEU A 175 50.44 -22.37 122.65
C LEU A 175 51.72 -23.22 122.54
N LYS A 176 52.77 -22.67 121.92
CA LYS A 176 54.08 -23.34 121.81
C LYS A 176 54.70 -23.60 123.18
N LYS A 177 54.74 -22.59 124.06
CA LYS A 177 55.26 -22.72 125.43
C LYS A 177 54.43 -23.71 126.26
N HIS A 178 53.11 -23.72 126.08
CA HIS A 178 52.23 -24.69 126.74
C HIS A 178 52.60 -26.13 126.37
N LYS A 179 52.68 -26.44 125.08
CA LYS A 179 53.08 -27.78 124.59
C LYS A 179 54.50 -28.15 125.05
N ALA A 180 55.44 -27.20 125.02
CA ALA A 180 56.83 -27.45 125.42
C ALA A 180 56.98 -27.74 126.93
N LEU A 181 56.11 -27.18 127.77
CA LEU A 181 56.19 -27.34 129.22
C LEU A 181 55.80 -28.75 129.69
N GLU A 182 54.89 -29.44 128.98
CA GLU A 182 54.52 -30.85 129.23
C GLU A 182 55.74 -31.79 129.23
N GLU A 183 56.73 -31.49 128.38
CA GLU A 183 57.92 -32.31 128.17
C GLU A 183 59.00 -32.09 129.22
N THR A 184 58.87 -31.08 130.09
CA THR A 184 59.91 -30.75 131.07
C THR A 184 59.90 -31.67 132.28
N GLU A 185 61.09 -32.00 132.79
CA GLU A 185 61.24 -32.86 133.98
C GLU A 185 60.53 -32.29 135.22
N LYS A 186 60.47 -30.96 135.37
CA LYS A 186 59.71 -30.33 136.46
C LYS A 186 58.21 -30.60 136.38
N PHE A 187 57.64 -30.64 135.18
CA PHE A 187 56.22 -30.90 134.97
C PHE A 187 55.91 -32.40 135.14
N LYS A 188 56.79 -33.27 134.64
CA LYS A 188 56.72 -34.72 134.88
C LYS A 188 56.81 -35.05 136.36
N LYS A 189 57.75 -34.43 137.09
CA LYS A 189 57.91 -34.57 138.54
C LYS A 189 56.72 -34.01 139.32
N TYR A 190 56.11 -32.91 138.87
CA TYR A 190 54.83 -32.41 139.42
C TYR A 190 53.69 -33.42 139.24
N ASN A 191 53.55 -34.01 138.05
CA ASN A 191 52.51 -35.01 137.79
C ASN A 191 52.76 -36.32 138.56
N GLN A 192 54.01 -36.75 138.73
CA GLN A 192 54.36 -37.88 139.59
C GLN A 192 54.01 -37.61 141.06
N LEU A 193 54.49 -36.49 141.63
CA LEU A 193 54.25 -36.13 143.03
C LEU A 193 52.78 -35.85 143.34
N LYS A 194 51.99 -35.40 142.36
CA LYS A 194 50.53 -35.21 142.49
C LYS A 194 49.78 -36.50 142.84
N ASN A 195 50.36 -37.66 142.50
CA ASN A 195 49.68 -38.96 142.54
C ASN A 195 50.25 -39.94 143.60
N VAL A 196 51.06 -39.48 144.57
CA VAL A 196 51.66 -40.35 145.60
C VAL A 196 50.72 -40.50 146.82
N PRO A 197 50.50 -41.72 147.37
CA PRO A 197 49.47 -41.95 148.40
C PRO A 197 49.77 -41.38 149.80
N GLU A 198 51.02 -41.43 150.28
CA GLU A 198 51.44 -40.86 151.57
C GLU A 198 52.78 -40.13 151.45
N HIS A 199 52.83 -38.88 151.93
CA HIS A 199 54.00 -38.01 151.82
C HIS A 199 54.75 -37.91 153.15
N ASN A 200 56.06 -38.15 153.10
CA ASN A 200 56.98 -37.72 154.16
C ASN A 200 57.14 -36.18 154.15
N LYS A 201 57.75 -35.62 155.20
CA LYS A 201 57.83 -34.17 155.39
C LYS A 201 58.57 -33.44 154.25
N GLU A 202 59.59 -34.06 153.63
CA GLU A 202 60.29 -33.47 152.47
C GLU A 202 59.44 -33.45 151.19
N THR A 203 58.82 -34.57 150.80
CA THR A 203 58.04 -34.67 149.55
C THR A 203 56.78 -33.80 149.58
N LYS A 204 56.17 -33.59 150.75
CA LYS A 204 55.04 -32.66 150.93
C LYS A 204 55.45 -31.20 150.69
N ASN A 205 56.68 -30.83 151.04
CA ASN A 205 57.21 -29.49 150.82
C ASN A 205 57.57 -29.26 149.35
N GLU A 206 58.17 -30.24 148.68
CA GLU A 206 58.52 -30.15 147.25
C GLU A 206 57.27 -30.09 146.34
N PHE A 207 56.25 -30.91 146.59
CA PHE A 207 54.99 -30.80 145.86
C PHE A 207 54.28 -29.47 146.10
N LYS A 208 54.33 -28.93 147.33
CA LYS A 208 53.82 -27.57 147.62
C LYS A 208 54.60 -26.49 146.88
N ALA A 209 55.92 -26.64 146.72
CA ALA A 209 56.75 -25.71 145.95
C ALA A 209 56.40 -25.76 144.45
N LEU A 210 56.33 -26.96 143.84
CA LEU A 210 55.95 -27.12 142.43
C LEU A 210 54.48 -26.73 142.17
N LYS A 211 53.56 -26.96 143.12
CA LYS A 211 52.18 -26.45 143.04
C LYS A 211 52.13 -24.92 143.12
N ARG A 212 53.14 -24.28 143.71
CA ARG A 212 53.26 -22.82 143.78
C ARG A 212 54.00 -22.22 142.57
N ASP A 213 54.71 -23.04 141.78
CA ASP A 213 55.44 -22.66 140.58
C ASP A 213 54.55 -21.89 139.58
N SER A 214 55.10 -20.78 139.08
CA SER A 214 54.37 -19.85 138.21
C SER A 214 54.08 -20.44 136.83
N GLU A 215 54.98 -21.26 136.29
CA GLU A 215 54.82 -21.90 134.98
C GLU A 215 53.80 -23.04 135.04
N ILE A 216 53.87 -23.90 136.07
CA ILE A 216 52.88 -24.98 136.27
C ILE A 216 51.48 -24.40 136.51
N LYS A 217 51.36 -23.32 137.29
CA LYS A 217 50.07 -22.62 137.45
C LYS A 217 49.58 -22.01 136.13
N ALA A 218 50.45 -21.39 135.35
CA ALA A 218 50.09 -20.79 134.07
C ALA A 218 49.65 -21.83 133.04
N TYR A 219 50.30 -22.99 133.02
CA TYR A 219 49.92 -24.16 132.22
C TYR A 219 48.48 -24.59 132.52
N PHE A 220 48.18 -24.97 133.77
CA PHE A 220 46.83 -25.44 134.11
C PHE A 220 45.76 -24.35 134.01
N ARG A 221 46.12 -23.06 134.11
CA ARG A 221 45.22 -21.95 133.80
C ARG A 221 44.91 -21.86 132.31
N PHE A 222 45.89 -22.09 131.45
CA PHE A 222 45.71 -22.09 130.00
C PHE A 222 45.01 -23.36 129.52
N GLU A 223 45.28 -24.51 130.16
CA GLU A 223 44.60 -25.78 129.95
C GLU A 223 43.10 -25.70 130.25
N LYS A 224 42.74 -24.99 131.33
CA LYS A 224 41.34 -24.69 131.66
C LYS A 224 40.75 -23.53 130.85
N SER A 225 41.52 -22.91 129.95
CA SER A 225 41.03 -21.76 129.21
C SER A 225 40.05 -22.21 128.12
N LYS A 226 38.90 -21.51 128.06
CA LYS A 226 37.90 -21.74 127.03
C LYS A 226 38.48 -21.60 125.61
N LYS A 227 39.48 -20.73 125.43
CA LYS A 227 40.15 -20.52 124.14
C LYS A 227 40.97 -21.73 123.69
N LEU A 228 41.75 -22.36 124.58
CA LEU A 228 42.54 -23.54 124.23
C LEU A 228 41.63 -24.74 123.94
N LYS A 229 40.57 -24.93 124.74
CA LYS A 229 39.54 -25.94 124.49
C LYS A 229 38.93 -25.78 123.08
N LEU A 230 38.50 -24.56 122.74
CA LEU A 230 37.95 -24.25 121.41
C LEU A 230 38.98 -24.46 120.30
N TYR A 231 40.25 -24.11 120.53
CA TYR A 231 41.33 -24.36 119.57
C TYR A 231 41.45 -25.87 119.24
N HIS A 232 41.52 -26.73 120.24
CA HIS A 232 41.60 -28.18 120.03
C HIS A 232 40.37 -28.76 119.32
N GLU A 233 39.17 -28.29 119.66
CA GLU A 233 37.92 -28.67 118.97
C GLU A 233 37.87 -28.19 117.51
N THR A 234 38.57 -27.09 117.20
CA THR A 234 38.57 -26.48 115.85
C THR A 234 39.65 -27.08 114.95
N VAL A 235 40.77 -27.51 115.52
CA VAL A 235 41.86 -28.18 114.78
C VAL A 235 41.32 -29.47 114.14
N GLY A 236 41.39 -29.55 112.81
CA GLY A 236 40.85 -30.68 112.06
C GLY A 236 39.34 -30.63 111.78
N SER A 237 38.62 -29.61 112.26
CA SER A 237 37.19 -29.46 112.02
C SER A 237 36.84 -29.17 110.56
N HIS A 238 35.65 -29.61 110.14
CA HIS A 238 35.10 -29.29 108.83
C HIS A 238 34.92 -27.76 108.64
N ASP A 239 34.52 -27.05 109.70
CA ASP A 239 34.31 -25.61 109.68
C ASP A 239 35.60 -24.82 109.38
N LEU A 240 36.74 -25.26 109.92
CA LEU A 240 38.04 -24.67 109.62
C LEU A 240 38.46 -24.90 108.16
N LYS A 241 38.26 -26.11 107.63
CA LYS A 241 38.51 -26.41 106.20
C LYS A 241 37.67 -25.51 105.31
N ARG A 242 36.36 -25.41 105.59
CA ARG A 242 35.43 -24.57 104.83
C ARG A 242 35.75 -23.08 104.92
N TYR A 243 36.15 -22.59 106.09
CA TYR A 243 36.62 -21.20 106.27
C TYR A 243 37.83 -20.90 105.38
N ASN A 244 38.83 -21.79 105.35
CA ASN A 244 40.05 -21.59 104.54
C ASN A 244 39.75 -21.65 103.03
N GLU A 245 38.87 -22.55 102.58
CA GLU A 245 38.37 -22.58 101.20
C GLU A 245 37.71 -21.26 100.81
N LEU A 246 36.76 -20.80 101.63
CA LEU A 246 36.03 -19.56 101.39
C LEU A 246 36.96 -18.34 101.44
N LYS A 247 37.91 -18.29 102.37
CA LYS A 247 38.93 -17.24 102.48
C LYS A 247 39.77 -17.14 101.21
N LYS A 248 40.19 -18.29 100.65
CA LYS A 248 40.92 -18.34 99.38
C LYS A 248 40.03 -17.87 98.23
N TYR A 249 38.79 -18.37 98.15
CA TYR A 249 37.83 -18.02 97.10
C TYR A 249 37.51 -16.52 97.05
N VAL A 250 37.14 -15.90 98.19
CA VAL A 250 36.79 -14.48 98.25
C VAL A 250 37.99 -13.55 98.04
N SER A 251 39.22 -14.06 98.15
CA SER A 251 40.44 -13.28 97.94
C SER A 251 40.89 -13.27 96.47
N THR A 252 40.34 -14.14 95.63
CA THR A 252 40.68 -14.21 94.19
C THR A 252 40.27 -12.93 93.45
N ASP A 253 41.04 -12.57 92.43
CA ASP A 253 40.71 -11.45 91.55
C ASP A 253 39.44 -11.72 90.75
N GLU A 254 39.15 -12.99 90.44
CA GLU A 254 37.90 -13.42 89.81
C GLU A 254 36.69 -13.08 90.66
N PHE A 255 36.72 -13.40 91.97
CA PHE A 255 35.64 -13.05 92.89
C PHE A 255 35.45 -11.53 92.99
N LYS A 256 36.54 -10.77 93.13
CA LYS A 256 36.47 -9.29 93.23
C LYS A 256 35.90 -8.67 91.95
N LYS A 257 36.32 -9.14 90.77
CA LYS A 257 35.78 -8.71 89.46
C LYS A 257 34.29 -9.09 89.31
N ARG A 258 33.91 -10.28 89.79
CA ARG A 258 32.52 -10.72 89.77
C ARG A 258 31.65 -9.91 90.73
N GLU A 259 32.11 -9.68 91.95
CA GLU A 259 31.43 -8.85 92.95
C GLU A 259 31.21 -7.41 92.45
N THR A 260 32.26 -6.79 91.90
CA THR A 260 32.18 -5.44 91.33
C THR A 260 31.20 -5.37 90.16
N TYR A 261 31.20 -6.37 89.26
CA TYR A 261 30.20 -6.49 88.19
C TYR A 261 28.77 -6.65 88.74
N LEU A 262 28.56 -7.55 89.70
CA LEU A 262 27.24 -7.84 90.27
C LEU A 262 26.66 -6.64 91.04
N LYS A 263 27.51 -5.85 91.69
CA LYS A 263 27.14 -4.61 92.40
C LYS A 263 26.96 -3.40 91.49
N ASP A 264 27.46 -3.44 90.26
CA ASP A 264 27.29 -2.33 89.31
C ASP A 264 25.82 -2.23 88.87
N LYS A 265 25.19 -1.10 89.24
CA LYS A 265 23.82 -0.77 88.85
C LYS A 265 23.70 -0.38 87.38
N LYS A 266 24.81 0.02 86.74
CA LYS A 266 24.92 0.42 85.33
C LYS A 266 25.55 -0.65 84.43
N LYS A 267 25.64 -1.90 84.92
CA LYS A 267 26.26 -3.00 84.15
C LYS A 267 25.59 -3.27 82.81
N PHE A 268 24.27 -3.05 82.74
CA PHE A 268 23.52 -3.24 81.50
C PHE A 268 23.88 -2.16 80.48
N GLU A 269 23.98 -0.90 80.91
CA GLU A 269 24.38 0.24 80.08
C GLU A 269 25.80 0.12 79.54
N LYS A 270 26.65 -0.71 80.17
CA LYS A 270 28.01 -1.04 79.70
C LYS A 270 28.08 -2.29 78.81
N SER A 271 26.97 -3.00 78.64
CA SER A 271 26.94 -4.27 77.89
C SER A 271 26.91 -4.07 76.38
N GLU A 272 27.33 -5.10 75.65
CA GLU A 272 27.21 -5.15 74.19
C GLU A 272 25.74 -5.05 73.73
N ALA A 273 24.80 -5.64 74.47
CA ALA A 273 23.37 -5.54 74.19
C ALA A 273 22.88 -4.08 74.18
N PHE A 274 23.36 -3.25 75.11
CA PHE A 274 23.00 -1.84 75.16
C PHE A 274 23.71 -1.00 74.08
N LYS A 275 24.96 -1.34 73.72
CA LYS A 275 25.64 -0.73 72.56
C LYS A 275 24.87 -1.00 71.27
N LYS A 276 24.46 -2.25 71.03
CA LYS A 276 23.62 -2.65 69.89
C LYS A 276 22.29 -1.87 69.85
N LEU A 277 21.62 -1.68 70.99
CA LEU A 277 20.41 -0.84 71.05
C LEU A 277 20.69 0.62 70.66
N ASN A 278 21.81 1.19 71.09
CA ASN A 278 22.16 2.58 70.76
C ASN A 278 22.51 2.73 69.29
N GLU A 279 23.26 1.78 68.71
CA GLU A 279 23.54 1.79 67.27
C GLU A 279 22.25 1.61 66.46
N PHE A 280 21.34 0.74 66.91
CA PHE A 280 20.00 0.62 66.31
C PHE A 280 19.26 1.96 66.31
N LYS A 281 19.22 2.66 67.45
CA LYS A 281 18.55 3.98 67.55
C LYS A 281 19.20 5.03 66.65
N LYS A 282 20.53 5.01 66.54
CA LYS A 282 21.30 5.91 65.67
C LYS A 282 21.00 5.63 64.20
N LEU A 283 21.04 4.36 63.77
CA LEU A 283 20.67 3.96 62.41
C LEU A 283 19.19 4.24 62.12
N ALA A 284 18.28 4.00 63.07
CA ALA A 284 16.87 4.35 62.93
C ALA A 284 16.65 5.87 62.78
N ALA A 285 17.54 6.69 63.32
CA ALA A 285 17.50 8.15 63.19
C ALA A 285 18.14 8.66 61.89
N ASP A 286 18.97 7.86 61.23
CA ASP A 286 19.71 8.20 60.01
C ASP A 286 18.77 8.59 58.86
N ALA A 287 19.18 9.61 58.10
CA ALA A 287 18.37 10.18 57.04
C ALA A 287 18.16 9.21 55.87
N ASN A 288 19.17 8.41 55.51
CA ASN A 288 19.08 7.46 54.42
C ASN A 288 18.26 6.23 54.82
N VAL A 289 18.41 5.73 56.05
CA VAL A 289 17.55 4.66 56.59
C VAL A 289 16.08 5.09 56.59
N LYS A 290 15.78 6.30 57.11
CA LYS A 290 14.41 6.85 57.07
C LYS A 290 13.89 7.02 55.65
N PHE A 291 14.73 7.47 54.72
CA PHE A 291 14.38 7.60 53.32
C PHE A 291 14.01 6.24 52.72
N VAL A 292 14.85 5.21 52.88
CA VAL A 292 14.59 3.85 52.37
C VAL A 292 13.27 3.32 52.92
N LEU A 293 13.08 3.36 54.25
CA LEU A 293 11.86 2.86 54.89
C LEU A 293 10.58 3.59 54.46
N LYS A 294 10.68 4.90 54.19
CA LYS A 294 9.55 5.70 53.70
C LYS A 294 9.28 5.46 52.22
N TYR A 295 10.33 5.39 51.41
CA TYR A 295 10.25 5.22 49.96
C TYR A 295 9.71 3.84 49.60
N GLU A 296 10.15 2.80 50.29
CA GLU A 296 9.67 1.42 50.14
C GLU A 296 8.15 1.30 50.38
N LYS A 297 7.62 2.13 51.30
CA LYS A 297 6.18 2.17 51.62
C LYS A 297 5.40 3.13 50.72
N SER A 298 6.07 3.92 49.88
CA SER A 298 5.42 4.95 49.08
C SER A 298 4.47 4.35 48.04
N SER A 299 3.33 4.99 47.84
CA SER A 299 2.35 4.56 46.83
C SER A 299 2.89 4.65 45.41
N LEU A 300 3.85 5.55 45.16
CA LEU A 300 4.52 5.67 43.87
C LEU A 300 5.45 4.49 43.59
N TYR A 301 6.25 4.06 44.56
CA TYR A 301 7.12 2.89 44.41
C TYR A 301 6.33 1.59 44.27
N LYS A 302 5.24 1.41 45.04
CA LYS A 302 4.31 0.29 44.86
C LYS A 302 3.73 0.24 43.44
N ASN A 303 3.22 1.37 42.94
CA ASN A 303 2.76 1.46 41.56
C ASN A 303 3.87 1.13 40.54
N TYR A 304 5.11 1.56 40.78
CA TYR A 304 6.24 1.21 39.92
C TYR A 304 6.45 -0.30 39.87
N LEU A 305 6.47 -0.99 41.02
CA LEU A 305 6.59 -2.45 41.08
C LEU A 305 5.42 -3.18 40.40
N ASP A 306 4.19 -2.69 40.56
CA ASP A 306 3.01 -3.31 39.94
C ASP A 306 2.97 -3.12 38.41
N VAL A 307 3.59 -2.05 37.90
CA VAL A 307 3.48 -1.65 36.49
C VAL A 307 4.70 -2.05 35.67
N LYS A 308 5.90 -2.10 36.26
CA LYS A 308 7.17 -2.38 35.54
C LYS A 308 7.14 -3.66 34.70
N ASP A 309 6.39 -4.67 35.16
CA ASP A 309 6.23 -5.96 34.48
C ASP A 309 4.80 -6.20 33.98
N SER A 310 3.94 -5.18 34.03
CA SER A 310 2.53 -5.29 33.64
C SER A 310 2.34 -5.46 32.14
N PHE A 311 1.30 -6.20 31.76
CA PHE A 311 0.88 -6.33 30.36
C PHE A 311 0.62 -4.96 29.72
N ASP A 312 -0.07 -4.06 30.42
CA ASP A 312 -0.40 -2.71 29.93
C ASP A 312 0.86 -1.90 29.56
N LEU A 313 1.94 -2.00 30.34
CA LEU A 313 3.20 -1.30 30.04
C LEU A 313 3.92 -1.94 28.84
N LYS A 314 3.93 -3.27 28.74
CA LYS A 314 4.47 -3.98 27.57
C LYS A 314 3.72 -3.57 26.31
N ARG A 315 2.38 -3.59 26.36
CA ARG A 315 1.51 -3.16 25.26
C ARG A 315 1.70 -1.69 24.91
N TYR A 316 1.93 -0.81 25.88
CA TYR A 316 2.27 0.60 25.63
C TYR A 316 3.52 0.71 24.76
N PHE A 317 4.61 0.02 25.09
CA PHE A 317 5.85 0.09 24.31
C PHE A 317 5.74 -0.58 22.94
N GLU A 318 5.00 -1.68 22.83
CA GLU A 318 4.70 -2.31 21.54
C GLU A 318 3.94 -1.35 20.60
N LEU A 319 2.89 -0.70 21.13
CA LEU A 319 2.12 0.28 20.38
C LEU A 319 2.95 1.50 20.05
N GLU A 320 3.76 2.02 20.99
CA GLU A 320 4.66 3.16 20.77
C GLU A 320 5.62 2.87 19.60
N LYS A 321 6.22 1.68 19.59
CA LYS A 321 7.09 1.24 18.50
C LYS A 321 6.32 1.09 17.18
N SER A 322 5.14 0.47 17.21
CA SER A 322 4.30 0.27 16.03
C SER A 322 3.90 1.59 15.38
N ILE A 323 3.34 2.53 16.16
CA ILE A 323 2.84 3.82 15.62
C ILE A 323 3.97 4.75 15.16
N GLN A 324 5.18 4.59 15.71
CA GLN A 324 6.36 5.34 15.29
C GLN A 324 7.01 4.78 14.01
N SER A 325 6.67 3.54 13.62
CA SER A 325 7.18 2.93 12.40
C SER A 325 6.77 3.71 11.14
N ASP A 326 7.62 3.68 10.13
CA ASP A 326 7.32 4.30 8.84
C ASP A 326 6.17 3.59 8.13
N GLU A 327 5.99 2.30 8.37
CA GLU A 327 4.86 1.52 7.85
C GLU A 327 3.53 2.07 8.36
N PHE A 328 3.38 2.25 9.67
CA PHE A 328 2.18 2.82 10.26
C PHE A 328 1.92 4.24 9.75
N LYS A 329 2.95 5.09 9.69
CA LYS A 329 2.82 6.47 9.18
C LYS A 329 2.37 6.49 7.72
N LYS A 330 2.94 5.64 6.86
CA LYS A 330 2.54 5.50 5.45
C LYS A 330 1.11 5.00 5.32
N LYS A 331 0.75 3.98 6.10
CA LYS A 331 -0.60 3.39 6.09
C LYS A 331 -1.65 4.38 6.59
N LYS A 332 -1.37 5.10 7.67
CA LYS A 332 -2.21 6.21 8.16
C LYS A 332 -2.38 7.28 7.09
N ALA A 333 -1.29 7.77 6.50
CA ALA A 333 -1.35 8.77 5.44
C ALA A 333 -2.17 8.28 4.23
N TRP A 334 -2.05 7.01 3.86
CA TRP A 334 -2.85 6.38 2.81
C TRP A 334 -4.35 6.34 3.16
N LEU A 335 -4.70 5.95 4.39
CA LEU A 335 -6.09 5.85 4.85
C LEU A 335 -6.75 7.22 5.09
N GLU A 336 -5.96 8.26 5.39
CA GLU A 336 -6.42 9.65 5.53
C GLU A 336 -6.53 10.38 4.17
N ASP A 337 -5.85 9.89 3.14
CA ASP A 337 -5.85 10.51 1.81
C ASP A 337 -7.18 10.26 1.06
N LYS A 338 -7.96 11.34 0.90
CA LYS A 338 -9.23 11.33 0.16
C LYS A 338 -9.04 11.12 -1.34
N LYS A 339 -7.85 11.40 -1.87
CA LYS A 339 -7.48 11.26 -3.29
C LYS A 339 -6.61 10.04 -3.56
N ARG A 340 -6.52 9.10 -2.61
CA ARG A 340 -5.71 7.87 -2.78
C ARG A 340 -6.04 7.06 -4.02
N TRP A 341 -7.31 7.04 -4.45
CA TRP A 341 -7.72 6.40 -5.70
C TRP A 341 -6.94 6.97 -6.89
N GLU A 342 -6.74 8.28 -6.95
CA GLU A 342 -5.99 8.98 -8.01
C GLU A 342 -4.51 8.57 -8.06
N LYS A 343 -4.00 7.89 -7.02
CA LYS A 343 -2.61 7.42 -6.90
C LYS A 343 -2.46 5.94 -7.25
N THR A 344 -3.54 5.24 -7.56
CA THR A 344 -3.51 3.81 -7.91
C THR A 344 -3.11 3.59 -9.37
N GLU A 345 -2.54 2.41 -9.67
CA GLU A 345 -2.26 2.01 -11.06
C GLU A 345 -3.56 1.84 -11.86
N GLU A 346 -4.63 1.43 -11.21
CA GLU A 346 -5.96 1.31 -11.81
C GLU A 346 -6.50 2.65 -12.28
N PHE A 347 -6.27 3.73 -11.53
CA PHE A 347 -6.65 5.07 -11.98
C PHE A 347 -5.81 5.55 -13.17
N LYS A 348 -4.51 5.24 -13.21
CA LYS A 348 -3.67 5.54 -14.38
C LYS A 348 -4.20 4.83 -15.64
N LYS A 349 -4.61 3.56 -15.52
CA LYS A 349 -5.24 2.82 -16.62
C LYS A 349 -6.56 3.43 -17.06
N LEU A 350 -7.38 3.93 -16.11
CA LEU A 350 -8.60 4.67 -16.44
C LEU A 350 -8.30 5.96 -17.21
N GLN A 351 -7.27 6.72 -16.80
CA GLN A 351 -6.84 7.92 -17.53
C GLN A 351 -6.34 7.58 -18.93
N GLN A 352 -5.56 6.51 -19.07
CA GLN A 352 -5.10 6.04 -20.38
C GLN A 352 -6.29 5.68 -21.28
N TYR A 353 -7.29 4.98 -20.74
CA TYR A 353 -8.51 4.67 -21.47
C TYR A 353 -9.25 5.92 -21.93
N ASP A 354 -9.45 6.90 -21.05
CA ASP A 354 -10.15 8.15 -21.40
C ASP A 354 -9.39 8.91 -22.49
N GLN A 355 -8.05 8.91 -22.46
CA GLN A 355 -7.20 9.49 -23.50
C GLN A 355 -7.29 8.74 -24.82
N GLU A 356 -7.20 7.41 -24.79
CA GLU A 356 -7.28 6.57 -25.99
C GLU A 356 -8.67 6.65 -26.64
N LYS A 357 -9.73 6.64 -25.84
CA LYS A 357 -11.11 6.80 -26.31
C LYS A 357 -11.35 8.10 -27.07
N ALA A 358 -10.60 9.15 -26.72
CA ALA A 358 -10.69 10.46 -27.36
C ALA A 358 -9.87 10.58 -28.67
N LYS A 359 -9.08 9.56 -29.03
CA LYS A 359 -8.32 9.56 -30.28
C LYS A 359 -9.26 9.68 -31.49
N PRO A 360 -9.01 10.61 -32.43
CA PRO A 360 -9.89 10.84 -33.58
C PRO A 360 -10.21 9.57 -34.38
N GLU A 361 -9.22 8.70 -34.57
CA GLU A 361 -9.34 7.43 -35.29
C GLU A 361 -10.28 6.44 -34.57
N PHE A 362 -10.28 6.41 -33.23
CA PHE A 362 -11.18 5.55 -32.46
C PHE A 362 -12.60 6.11 -32.45
N VAL A 363 -12.75 7.42 -32.28
CA VAL A 363 -14.05 8.10 -32.38
C VAL A 363 -14.68 7.82 -33.74
N ARG A 364 -13.88 7.90 -34.82
CA ARG A 364 -14.33 7.60 -36.18
C ARG A 364 -14.65 6.12 -36.37
N TYR A 365 -13.81 5.23 -35.85
CA TYR A 365 -14.06 3.79 -35.87
C TYR A 365 -15.41 3.45 -35.22
N PHE A 366 -15.65 3.89 -33.98
CA PHE A 366 -16.91 3.62 -33.28
C PHE A 366 -18.12 4.34 -33.88
N LYS A 367 -17.93 5.48 -34.57
CA LYS A 367 -18.99 6.13 -35.35
C LYS A 367 -19.49 5.24 -36.49
N TYR A 368 -18.59 4.57 -37.22
CA TYR A 368 -18.92 3.84 -38.43
C TYR A 368 -19.04 2.32 -38.27
N LYS A 369 -18.51 1.74 -37.19
CA LYS A 369 -18.47 0.29 -36.96
C LYS A 369 -19.84 -0.38 -37.14
N ASP A 370 -20.88 0.27 -36.62
CA ASP A 370 -22.25 -0.23 -36.66
C ASP A 370 -23.12 0.53 -37.70
N SER A 371 -22.50 1.31 -38.60
CA SER A 371 -23.21 2.06 -39.64
C SER A 371 -23.15 1.37 -41.02
N ASN A 372 -24.08 1.77 -41.89
CA ASN A 372 -24.15 1.33 -43.29
C ASN A 372 -23.52 2.34 -44.26
N ASP A 373 -22.85 3.38 -43.76
CA ASP A 373 -22.29 4.45 -44.60
C ASP A 373 -21.26 3.90 -45.61
N PHE A 374 -20.50 2.86 -45.21
CA PHE A 374 -19.50 2.21 -46.04
C PHE A 374 -20.04 1.07 -46.91
N ASP A 375 -21.36 0.85 -46.94
CA ASP A 375 -21.97 -0.24 -47.72
C ASP A 375 -21.60 -0.17 -49.20
N PHE A 376 -21.49 1.04 -49.76
CA PHE A 376 -21.09 1.20 -51.16
C PHE A 376 -19.71 0.58 -51.40
N PHE A 377 -18.71 0.91 -50.59
CA PHE A 377 -17.35 0.37 -50.73
C PHE A 377 -17.25 -1.13 -50.41
N LYS A 378 -18.11 -1.64 -49.52
CA LYS A 378 -18.19 -3.07 -49.19
C LYS A 378 -18.82 -3.89 -50.32
N LYS A 379 -19.80 -3.32 -51.03
CA LYS A 379 -20.62 -4.03 -52.04
C LYS A 379 -20.18 -3.81 -53.48
N TRP A 380 -19.50 -2.70 -53.78
CA TRP A 380 -19.14 -2.32 -55.14
C TRP A 380 -17.64 -2.23 -55.33
N GLU A 381 -17.18 -2.63 -56.51
CA GLU A 381 -15.81 -2.43 -57.00
C GLU A 381 -15.82 -1.71 -58.34
N VAL A 382 -14.79 -0.91 -58.59
CA VAL A 382 -14.57 -0.28 -59.90
C VAL A 382 -14.04 -1.33 -60.86
N VAL A 383 -14.74 -1.53 -61.98
CA VAL A 383 -14.34 -2.48 -63.03
C VAL A 383 -13.87 -1.79 -64.31
N PHE A 384 -14.17 -0.51 -64.46
CA PHE A 384 -13.68 0.34 -65.54
C PHE A 384 -13.66 1.78 -65.06
N GLU A 385 -12.58 2.50 -65.31
CA GLU A 385 -12.54 3.94 -65.09
C GLU A 385 -11.58 4.64 -66.05
N ASP A 386 -11.91 5.88 -66.40
CA ASP A 386 -11.03 6.78 -67.13
C ASP A 386 -11.34 8.22 -66.73
N ASP A 387 -10.31 8.98 -66.36
CA ASP A 387 -10.40 10.41 -66.05
C ASP A 387 -9.86 11.29 -67.18
N PHE A 388 -9.39 10.67 -68.27
CA PHE A 388 -8.83 11.31 -69.46
C PHE A 388 -7.76 12.36 -69.14
N THR A 389 -7.01 12.19 -68.05
CA THR A 389 -5.90 13.07 -67.66
C THR A 389 -4.65 12.82 -68.49
N ALA A 390 -4.53 11.66 -69.13
CA ALA A 390 -3.48 11.38 -70.10
C ALA A 390 -3.59 12.29 -71.34
N LYS A 391 -2.43 12.71 -71.87
CA LYS A 391 -2.35 13.61 -73.04
C LYS A 391 -2.94 13.00 -74.31
N GLU A 392 -2.98 11.68 -74.39
CA GLU A 392 -3.53 10.91 -75.51
C GLU A 392 -4.62 9.95 -74.98
N LEU A 393 -5.57 9.58 -75.85
CA LEU A 393 -6.64 8.65 -75.52
C LEU A 393 -6.07 7.25 -75.24
N ASP A 394 -6.56 6.59 -74.18
CA ASP A 394 -6.18 5.21 -73.88
C ASP A 394 -6.83 4.24 -74.89
N THR A 395 -6.07 3.86 -75.91
CA THR A 395 -6.52 2.98 -77.01
C THR A 395 -6.79 1.53 -76.58
N LYS A 396 -6.41 1.16 -75.35
CA LYS A 396 -6.79 -0.13 -74.74
C LYS A 396 -8.19 -0.11 -74.13
N LYS A 397 -8.72 1.09 -73.82
CA LYS A 397 -10.05 1.28 -73.23
C LYS A 397 -11.06 1.77 -74.25
N TRP A 398 -10.61 2.61 -75.19
CA TRP A 398 -11.46 3.31 -76.14
C TRP A 398 -11.00 3.11 -77.58
N LYS A 399 -11.96 2.89 -78.47
CA LYS A 399 -11.80 2.93 -79.92
C LYS A 399 -12.51 4.16 -80.48
N THR A 400 -12.02 4.65 -81.61
CA THR A 400 -12.56 5.81 -82.33
C THR A 400 -13.40 5.41 -83.55
N CYS A 401 -13.65 4.11 -83.71
CA CYS A 401 -14.46 3.52 -84.76
C CYS A 401 -15.44 2.52 -84.13
N ASN A 402 -16.71 2.55 -84.53
CA ASN A 402 -17.69 1.61 -84.00
C ASN A 402 -17.43 0.18 -84.53
N PRO A 403 -17.89 -0.88 -83.84
CA PRO A 403 -17.53 -2.25 -84.21
C PRO A 403 -17.97 -2.66 -85.62
N VAL A 404 -19.09 -2.12 -86.09
CA VAL A 404 -19.65 -2.44 -87.41
C VAL A 404 -18.78 -1.80 -88.49
N SER A 405 -18.45 -0.52 -88.36
CA SER A 405 -17.58 0.22 -89.27
C SER A 405 -16.16 -0.36 -89.30
N GLU A 406 -15.61 -0.72 -88.15
CA GLU A 406 -14.29 -1.35 -88.05
C GLU A 406 -14.24 -2.70 -88.78
N LYS A 407 -15.25 -3.57 -88.56
CA LYS A 407 -15.34 -4.88 -89.24
C LYS A 407 -15.57 -4.77 -90.75
N LEU A 408 -16.35 -3.79 -91.20
CA LEU A 408 -16.74 -3.66 -92.61
C LEU A 408 -15.70 -2.93 -93.46
N LEU A 409 -15.14 -1.84 -92.95
CA LEU A 409 -14.31 -0.91 -93.72
C LEU A 409 -12.96 -0.57 -93.06
N GLY A 410 -12.82 -0.79 -91.75
CA GLY A 410 -11.66 -0.29 -90.98
C GLY A 410 -11.67 1.22 -90.74
N GLU A 411 -12.73 1.92 -91.15
CA GLU A 411 -12.91 3.36 -91.00
C GLU A 411 -14.39 3.69 -90.77
N ASN A 412 -14.66 4.87 -90.21
CA ASN A 412 -16.03 5.35 -90.02
C ASN A 412 -16.69 5.71 -91.35
N TYR A 413 -18.01 5.53 -91.43
CA TYR A 413 -18.85 5.99 -92.53
C TYR A 413 -20.09 6.70 -91.98
N ALA A 414 -20.72 7.53 -92.79
CA ALA A 414 -21.93 8.26 -92.45
C ALA A 414 -23.19 7.60 -93.06
N MET A 415 -24.35 7.85 -92.45
CA MET A 415 -25.64 7.45 -92.99
C MET A 415 -26.22 8.55 -93.90
N PRO A 416 -27.13 8.21 -94.83
CA PRO A 416 -27.77 9.21 -95.69
C PRO A 416 -28.45 10.31 -94.86
N GLY A 417 -28.07 11.55 -95.07
CA GLY A 417 -28.60 12.72 -94.37
C GLY A 417 -27.73 13.21 -93.21
N ASP A 418 -26.70 12.46 -92.79
CA ASP A 418 -25.73 12.94 -91.81
C ASP A 418 -24.94 14.12 -92.38
N LEU A 419 -24.74 15.16 -91.55
CA LEU A 419 -24.02 16.38 -91.95
C LEU A 419 -22.53 16.33 -91.63
N ASN A 420 -22.07 15.33 -90.87
CA ASN A 420 -20.68 15.16 -90.51
C ASN A 420 -20.19 13.73 -90.74
N ILE A 421 -18.87 13.57 -90.86
CA ILE A 421 -18.20 12.28 -90.75
C ILE A 421 -17.47 12.19 -89.40
N PHE A 422 -17.45 11.00 -88.78
CA PHE A 422 -16.65 10.76 -87.59
C PHE A 422 -15.20 10.48 -87.96
N THR A 423 -14.26 11.19 -87.34
CA THR A 423 -12.83 11.00 -87.59
C THR A 423 -12.27 9.89 -86.70
N MET A 424 -11.02 9.47 -86.95
CA MET A 424 -10.35 8.38 -86.24
C MET A 424 -9.63 8.86 -84.97
N GLY A 425 -9.98 10.04 -84.47
CA GLY A 425 -9.46 10.61 -83.22
C GLY A 425 -9.08 12.08 -83.32
N GLU A 426 -9.02 12.64 -84.53
CA GLU A 426 -8.62 14.04 -84.79
C GLU A 426 -9.56 15.07 -84.16
N ASN A 427 -10.79 14.66 -83.86
CA ASN A 427 -11.82 15.44 -83.18
C ASN A 427 -11.85 15.23 -81.67
N LEU A 428 -10.88 14.52 -81.10
CA LEU A 428 -10.78 14.24 -79.68
C LEU A 428 -9.63 15.04 -79.05
N LYS A 429 -9.86 15.55 -77.84
CA LYS A 429 -8.82 16.10 -76.98
C LYS A 429 -8.91 15.51 -75.59
N THR A 430 -7.77 15.12 -75.03
CA THR A 430 -7.62 14.63 -73.65
C THR A 430 -6.54 15.44 -72.92
N GLY A 431 -6.35 15.18 -71.62
CA GLY A 431 -5.37 15.87 -70.76
C GLY A 431 -6.02 16.64 -69.59
N ASN A 432 -7.32 16.92 -69.68
CA ASN A 432 -8.10 17.54 -68.60
C ASN A 432 -9.58 17.17 -68.77
N GLY A 433 -9.86 15.87 -68.83
CA GLY A 433 -11.13 15.35 -69.35
C GLY A 433 -11.08 15.14 -70.86
N LEU A 434 -12.09 14.45 -71.38
CA LEU A 434 -12.33 14.23 -72.80
C LEU A 434 -13.17 15.36 -73.38
N VAL A 435 -12.75 15.87 -74.54
CA VAL A 435 -13.53 16.79 -75.35
C VAL A 435 -13.71 16.19 -76.75
N ILE A 436 -14.96 15.88 -77.10
CA ILE A 436 -15.37 15.52 -78.47
C ILE A 436 -15.77 16.82 -79.18
N GLN A 437 -15.01 17.20 -80.20
CA GLN A 437 -15.18 18.46 -80.93
C GLN A 437 -15.91 18.26 -82.26
N VAL A 438 -17.02 18.96 -82.46
CA VAL A 438 -17.56 19.18 -83.80
C VAL A 438 -16.85 20.37 -84.42
N LYS A 439 -16.22 20.19 -85.58
CA LYS A 439 -15.50 21.24 -86.31
C LYS A 439 -16.18 21.52 -87.65
N SER A 440 -16.16 22.79 -88.05
CA SER A 440 -16.51 23.18 -89.42
C SER A 440 -15.26 23.06 -90.29
N GLU A 441 -15.06 21.88 -90.87
CA GLU A 441 -13.95 21.60 -91.77
C GLU A 441 -14.44 20.71 -92.92
N ARG A 442 -14.11 21.10 -94.15
CA ARG A 442 -14.47 20.30 -95.32
C ARG A 442 -13.57 19.08 -95.42
N THR A 443 -14.19 17.92 -95.59
CA THR A 443 -13.47 16.65 -95.77
C THR A 443 -14.27 15.69 -96.64
N THR A 444 -13.57 14.76 -97.28
CA THR A 444 -14.19 13.66 -98.03
C THR A 444 -14.27 12.42 -97.13
N GLY A 445 -15.47 11.89 -96.93
CA GLY A 445 -15.73 10.63 -96.22
C GLY A 445 -16.53 9.66 -97.09
N LYS A 446 -17.10 8.62 -96.47
CA LYS A 446 -17.98 7.65 -97.15
C LYS A 446 -19.39 7.71 -96.57
N THR A 447 -20.39 7.68 -97.44
CA THR A 447 -21.81 7.49 -97.05
C THR A 447 -22.28 6.12 -97.50
N TRP A 448 -22.97 5.37 -96.63
CA TRP A 448 -23.63 4.13 -97.00
C TRP A 448 -24.96 4.42 -97.72
N GLN A 449 -25.02 4.14 -99.02
CA GLN A 449 -26.20 4.40 -99.87
C GLN A 449 -26.66 3.12 -100.57
N MET A 450 -27.91 2.72 -100.40
CA MET A 450 -28.48 1.58 -101.12
C MET A 450 -28.95 2.00 -102.54
N PRO A 451 -28.68 1.22 -103.61
CA PRO A 451 -27.91 -0.02 -103.64
C PRO A 451 -26.40 0.15 -103.92
N ALA A 452 -25.91 1.39 -104.06
CA ALA A 452 -24.54 1.69 -104.50
C ALA A 452 -23.41 1.31 -103.51
N GLY A 453 -23.76 1.01 -102.26
CA GLY A 453 -22.81 0.71 -101.20
C GLY A 453 -22.17 1.98 -100.63
N PHE A 454 -20.85 1.96 -100.39
CA PHE A 454 -20.12 3.10 -99.82
C PHE A 454 -19.69 4.08 -100.91
N VAL A 455 -20.23 5.30 -100.88
CA VAL A 455 -19.99 6.34 -101.88
C VAL A 455 -19.17 7.48 -101.27
N PRO A 456 -18.07 7.93 -101.91
CA PRO A 456 -17.35 9.13 -101.51
C PRO A 456 -18.29 10.34 -101.42
N THR A 457 -18.29 11.04 -100.28
CA THR A 457 -19.19 12.15 -100.00
C THR A 457 -18.41 13.29 -99.34
N GLU A 458 -18.64 14.52 -99.79
CA GLU A 458 -18.10 15.72 -99.14
C GLU A 458 -18.95 16.10 -97.92
N PHE A 459 -18.30 16.32 -96.78
CA PHE A 459 -18.93 16.79 -95.55
C PHE A 459 -18.39 18.17 -95.19
N ASP A 460 -19.26 19.07 -94.76
CA ASP A 460 -18.89 20.41 -94.27
C ASP A 460 -18.42 20.38 -92.79
N TYR A 461 -18.64 19.26 -92.10
CA TYR A 461 -18.34 19.11 -90.68
C TYR A 461 -17.64 17.77 -90.38
N THR A 462 -16.81 17.78 -89.36
CA THR A 462 -16.26 16.58 -88.74
C THR A 462 -16.63 16.50 -87.27
N SER A 463 -16.67 15.28 -86.74
CA SER A 463 -16.93 15.04 -85.33
C SER A 463 -16.13 13.84 -84.81
N GLY A 464 -16.20 13.61 -83.50
CA GLY A 464 -15.56 12.45 -82.86
C GLY A 464 -16.59 11.48 -82.30
N LEU A 465 -16.15 10.23 -82.18
CA LEU A 465 -16.79 9.21 -81.37
C LEU A 465 -15.72 8.49 -80.55
N ILE A 466 -16.10 8.03 -79.37
CA ILE A 466 -15.34 7.03 -78.62
C ILE A 466 -16.29 5.91 -78.21
N THR A 467 -15.77 4.70 -78.16
CA THR A 467 -16.55 3.53 -77.75
C THR A 467 -15.66 2.50 -77.09
N THR A 468 -16.19 1.75 -76.12
CA THR A 468 -15.45 0.65 -75.49
C THR A 468 -15.34 -0.58 -76.39
N ASN A 469 -16.12 -0.66 -77.48
CA ASN A 469 -16.21 -1.83 -78.37
C ASN A 469 -16.25 -3.15 -77.56
N SER A 470 -15.56 -4.19 -78.03
CA SER A 470 -15.43 -5.48 -77.35
C SER A 470 -14.50 -5.46 -76.13
N ASP A 471 -13.77 -4.37 -75.89
CA ASP A 471 -12.77 -4.30 -74.81
C ASP A 471 -13.43 -4.16 -73.44
N PHE A 472 -14.64 -3.59 -73.38
CA PHE A 472 -15.46 -3.56 -72.17
C PHE A 472 -16.96 -3.47 -72.47
N ALA A 473 -17.76 -4.31 -71.80
CA ALA A 473 -19.21 -4.24 -71.79
C ALA A 473 -19.73 -4.39 -70.36
N LEU A 474 -20.66 -3.53 -69.97
CA LEU A 474 -21.30 -3.57 -68.66
C LEU A 474 -22.42 -4.62 -68.67
N GLU A 475 -22.25 -5.71 -67.92
CA GLU A 475 -23.30 -6.70 -67.68
C GLU A 475 -24.33 -6.16 -66.69
N ASP A 476 -24.08 -6.21 -65.39
CA ASP A 476 -24.90 -5.56 -64.37
C ASP A 476 -24.02 -4.66 -63.51
N GLY A 477 -24.55 -3.50 -63.14
CA GLY A 477 -23.85 -2.58 -62.27
C GLY A 477 -24.18 -1.11 -62.51
N ILE A 478 -23.27 -0.23 -62.13
CA ILE A 478 -23.49 1.22 -62.21
C ILE A 478 -22.49 1.80 -63.21
N ILE A 479 -22.97 2.57 -64.18
CA ILE A 479 -22.14 3.46 -64.98
C ILE A 479 -22.40 4.89 -64.57
N GLU A 480 -21.34 5.66 -64.38
CA GLU A 480 -21.39 7.08 -64.08
C GLU A 480 -20.44 7.84 -65.00
N ALA A 481 -20.85 9.02 -65.46
CA ALA A 481 -19.98 9.95 -66.16
C ALA A 481 -20.24 11.37 -65.69
N LYS A 482 -19.16 12.12 -65.45
CA LYS A 482 -19.25 13.56 -65.15
C LYS A 482 -19.19 14.35 -66.45
N ILE A 483 -20.29 14.97 -66.80
CA ILE A 483 -20.50 15.59 -68.12
C ILE A 483 -20.84 17.07 -67.92
N ASN A 484 -20.27 17.93 -68.77
CA ASN A 484 -20.70 19.32 -68.87
C ASN A 484 -21.97 19.42 -69.73
N PHE A 485 -23.13 19.53 -69.08
CA PHE A 485 -24.41 19.70 -69.74
C PHE A 485 -24.52 21.13 -70.32
N ASN A 486 -24.29 21.26 -71.63
CA ASN A 486 -24.37 22.53 -72.35
C ASN A 486 -24.97 22.34 -73.75
N PRO A 487 -26.28 22.06 -73.85
CA PRO A 487 -26.91 21.70 -75.11
C PRO A 487 -26.84 22.82 -76.17
N LYS A 488 -26.61 22.40 -77.42
CA LYS A 488 -26.69 23.21 -78.65
C LYS A 488 -27.70 22.56 -79.58
N LYS A 489 -28.69 23.31 -80.09
CA LYS A 489 -29.85 22.71 -80.79
C LYS A 489 -29.46 22.05 -82.12
N GLU A 490 -28.38 22.52 -82.71
CA GLU A 490 -27.84 22.10 -84.00
C GLU A 490 -27.01 20.80 -83.92
N VAL A 491 -26.63 20.36 -82.72
CA VAL A 491 -25.78 19.18 -82.49
C VAL A 491 -26.47 18.25 -81.49
N ALA A 492 -26.48 16.95 -81.75
CA ALA A 492 -26.88 15.93 -80.79
C ALA A 492 -25.64 15.25 -80.19
N SER A 493 -25.30 15.61 -78.96
CA SER A 493 -24.23 14.97 -78.20
C SER A 493 -24.82 13.93 -77.26
N ALA A 494 -24.36 12.69 -77.36
CA ALA A 494 -24.91 11.58 -76.59
C ALA A 494 -23.80 10.73 -75.99
N PHE A 495 -23.96 10.36 -74.72
CA PHE A 495 -23.31 9.21 -74.11
C PHE A 495 -24.38 8.17 -73.88
N TYR A 496 -24.25 7.02 -74.54
CA TYR A 496 -25.19 5.92 -74.45
C TYR A 496 -24.50 4.57 -74.30
N LEU A 497 -25.30 3.56 -73.92
CA LEU A 497 -24.91 2.16 -73.89
C LEU A 497 -25.77 1.37 -74.87
N ALA A 498 -25.15 0.51 -75.66
CA ALA A 498 -25.84 -0.31 -76.67
C ALA A 498 -25.20 -1.70 -76.78
N GLY A 499 -25.89 -2.62 -77.45
CA GLY A 499 -25.30 -3.89 -77.85
C GLY A 499 -24.37 -3.72 -79.05
N GLU A 500 -24.15 -4.80 -79.82
CA GLU A 500 -23.42 -4.69 -81.10
C GLU A 500 -24.14 -3.75 -82.10
N GLU A 501 -25.47 -3.74 -82.07
CA GLU A 501 -26.28 -2.79 -82.81
C GLU A 501 -26.49 -1.52 -81.96
N ALA A 502 -26.41 -0.35 -82.61
CA ALA A 502 -26.57 0.95 -81.96
C ALA A 502 -28.02 1.27 -81.52
N SER A 503 -28.98 0.38 -81.77
CA SER A 503 -30.39 0.51 -81.39
C SER A 503 -31.02 -0.84 -81.07
N PRO A 504 -31.84 -0.98 -79.99
CA PRO A 504 -32.13 0.04 -78.99
C PRO A 504 -30.89 0.40 -78.16
N ARG A 505 -30.88 1.61 -77.58
CA ARG A 505 -29.77 2.11 -76.75
C ARG A 505 -30.28 2.79 -75.49
N ILE A 506 -29.46 2.77 -74.44
CA ILE A 506 -29.67 3.47 -73.18
C ILE A 506 -28.90 4.77 -73.23
N ASN A 507 -29.57 5.91 -73.29
CA ASN A 507 -28.91 7.20 -73.16
C ASN A 507 -28.62 7.44 -71.67
N LEU A 508 -27.34 7.44 -71.31
CA LEU A 508 -26.88 8.00 -70.04
C LEU A 508 -27.24 9.49 -70.02
N VAL A 509 -26.98 10.17 -71.15
CA VAL A 509 -27.52 11.49 -71.48
C VAL A 509 -27.47 11.72 -73.00
N GLU A 510 -28.51 12.32 -73.55
CA GLU A 510 -28.52 12.96 -74.87
C GLU A 510 -28.81 14.45 -74.65
N MET A 511 -28.01 15.33 -75.24
CA MET A 511 -28.15 16.78 -75.11
C MET A 511 -27.96 17.50 -76.45
N GLY A 512 -28.70 18.59 -76.62
CA GLY A 512 -28.64 19.45 -77.80
C GLY A 512 -29.98 19.58 -78.51
N THR A 513 -30.12 18.98 -79.70
CA THR A 513 -31.41 18.95 -80.43
C THR A 513 -32.54 18.38 -79.57
N LYS A 514 -32.24 17.32 -78.82
CA LYS A 514 -33.08 16.79 -77.74
C LYS A 514 -32.26 16.72 -76.47
N ASN A 515 -32.93 16.89 -75.33
CA ASN A 515 -32.32 16.79 -74.01
C ASN A 515 -33.05 15.70 -73.24
N ASN A 516 -32.50 14.49 -73.17
CA ASN A 516 -33.16 13.37 -72.52
C ASN A 516 -32.20 12.39 -71.84
N VAL A 517 -32.76 11.63 -70.90
CA VAL A 517 -32.21 10.36 -70.40
C VAL A 517 -33.27 9.29 -70.61
N GLY A 518 -32.89 8.04 -70.83
CA GLY A 518 -33.84 6.96 -71.10
C GLY A 518 -33.37 6.03 -72.20
N ILE A 519 -34.30 5.39 -72.89
CA ILE A 519 -34.05 4.43 -73.96
C ILE A 519 -34.51 5.01 -75.30
N SER A 520 -33.61 4.97 -76.28
CA SER A 520 -33.89 5.31 -77.67
C SER A 520 -33.96 4.05 -78.54
N LYS A 521 -34.95 3.98 -79.42
CA LYS A 521 -35.10 2.90 -80.41
C LYS A 521 -35.40 3.48 -81.79
N VAL A 522 -34.81 2.91 -82.84
CA VAL A 522 -35.20 3.20 -84.22
C VAL A 522 -36.41 2.36 -84.56
N ASN A 523 -37.50 3.00 -84.98
CA ASN A 523 -38.73 2.31 -85.37
C ASN A 523 -38.66 1.81 -86.83
N GLY A 524 -39.66 1.05 -87.27
CA GLY A 524 -39.71 0.49 -88.64
C GLY A 524 -39.75 1.52 -89.77
N SER A 525 -39.95 2.81 -89.46
CA SER A 525 -39.88 3.93 -90.42
C SER A 525 -38.51 4.64 -90.44
N GLY A 526 -37.53 4.14 -89.69
CA GLY A 526 -36.21 4.76 -89.56
C GLY A 526 -36.16 5.97 -88.62
N LYS A 527 -37.24 6.28 -87.90
CA LYS A 527 -37.30 7.41 -86.96
C LYS A 527 -36.89 6.98 -85.55
N ILE A 528 -36.20 7.88 -84.84
CA ILE A 528 -35.80 7.67 -83.44
C ILE A 528 -36.98 7.95 -82.51
N GLU A 529 -37.45 6.92 -81.82
CA GLU A 529 -38.39 6.98 -80.71
C GLU A 529 -37.64 7.01 -79.38
N ASN A 530 -37.98 7.97 -78.52
CA ASN A 530 -37.37 8.13 -77.21
C ASN A 530 -38.40 7.83 -76.13
N SER A 531 -38.08 6.88 -75.26
CA SER A 531 -38.82 6.57 -74.05
C SER A 531 -37.96 6.95 -72.85
N GLY A 532 -38.39 7.92 -72.05
CA GLY A 532 -37.50 8.46 -71.03
C GLY A 532 -37.97 9.77 -70.42
N LEU A 533 -37.05 10.41 -69.71
CA LEU A 533 -37.26 11.70 -69.08
C LEU A 533 -36.62 12.81 -69.92
N GLU A 534 -37.44 13.79 -70.31
CA GLU A 534 -36.94 15.02 -70.91
C GLU A 534 -36.29 15.91 -69.85
N ILE A 535 -35.05 16.34 -70.08
CA ILE A 535 -34.23 17.11 -69.15
C ILE A 535 -33.94 18.54 -69.66
N SER A 536 -34.73 19.07 -70.58
CA SER A 536 -34.56 20.43 -71.15
C SER A 536 -34.52 21.56 -70.11
N ASN A 537 -35.15 21.35 -68.94
CA ASN A 537 -35.14 22.30 -67.82
C ASN A 537 -33.88 22.20 -66.93
N LEU A 538 -32.98 21.25 -67.20
CA LEU A 538 -31.72 21.13 -66.47
C LEU A 538 -30.86 22.36 -66.76
N LYS A 539 -30.40 23.03 -65.70
CA LYS A 539 -29.51 24.20 -65.85
C LYS A 539 -28.19 23.76 -66.46
N LYS A 540 -27.57 24.61 -67.28
CA LYS A 540 -26.24 24.34 -67.82
C LYS A 540 -25.21 24.18 -66.70
N GLY A 541 -24.27 23.24 -66.86
CA GLY A 541 -23.20 23.00 -65.89
C GLY A 541 -22.78 21.53 -65.83
N LYS A 542 -21.88 21.22 -64.89
CA LYS A 542 -21.35 19.86 -64.70
C LYS A 542 -22.26 19.02 -63.82
N TYR A 543 -22.56 17.80 -64.27
CA TYR A 543 -23.36 16.82 -63.53
C TYR A 543 -22.75 15.43 -63.66
N ILE A 544 -22.93 14.60 -62.63
CA ILE A 544 -22.72 13.15 -62.72
C ILE A 544 -24.04 12.55 -63.18
N PHE A 545 -24.06 12.05 -64.41
CA PHE A 545 -25.14 11.22 -64.92
C PHE A 545 -24.80 9.77 -64.62
N SER A 546 -25.75 9.02 -64.08
CA SER A 546 -25.56 7.60 -63.82
C SER A 546 -26.75 6.74 -64.21
N VAL A 547 -26.45 5.50 -64.56
CA VAL A 547 -27.43 4.42 -64.75
C VAL A 547 -26.99 3.23 -63.91
N GLU A 548 -27.89 2.78 -63.04
CA GLU A 548 -27.78 1.48 -62.38
C GLU A 548 -28.59 0.47 -63.20
N LYS A 549 -27.88 -0.52 -63.78
CA LYS A 549 -28.42 -1.63 -64.55
C LYS A 549 -28.48 -2.88 -63.67
N VAL A 550 -29.67 -3.47 -63.57
CA VAL A 550 -29.93 -4.76 -62.91
C VAL A 550 -30.82 -5.60 -63.82
N GLY A 551 -30.23 -6.57 -64.52
CA GLY A 551 -30.87 -7.31 -65.59
C GLY A 551 -31.42 -6.35 -66.65
N GLY A 552 -32.73 -6.40 -66.89
CA GLY A 552 -33.44 -5.48 -67.79
C GLY A 552 -34.00 -4.23 -67.12
N THR A 553 -33.65 -3.93 -65.86
CA THR A 553 -34.12 -2.72 -65.14
C THR A 553 -33.01 -1.69 -65.05
N PHE A 554 -33.36 -0.44 -65.30
CA PHE A 554 -32.44 0.69 -65.38
C PHE A 554 -32.94 1.84 -64.51
N ILE A 555 -32.07 2.39 -63.68
CA ILE A 555 -32.36 3.50 -62.78
C ILE A 555 -31.40 4.64 -63.10
N TRP A 556 -31.91 5.75 -63.60
CA TRP A 556 -31.13 6.94 -63.92
C TRP A 556 -31.06 7.87 -62.72
N LYS A 557 -29.86 8.36 -62.43
CA LYS A 557 -29.64 9.39 -61.41
C LYS A 557 -28.88 10.57 -62.00
N ILE A 558 -29.16 11.76 -61.49
CA ILE A 558 -28.39 12.98 -61.74
C ILE A 558 -27.90 13.48 -60.38
N ASN A 559 -26.58 13.54 -60.19
CA ASN A 559 -25.94 13.85 -58.91
C ASN A 559 -26.55 13.04 -57.75
N GLU A 560 -26.56 11.70 -57.91
CA GLU A 560 -27.11 10.71 -56.97
C GLU A 560 -28.63 10.75 -56.74
N THR A 561 -29.34 11.72 -57.32
CA THR A 561 -30.80 11.80 -57.22
C THR A 561 -31.44 10.98 -58.32
N GLU A 562 -32.24 9.98 -57.96
CA GLU A 562 -33.03 9.23 -58.92
C GLU A 562 -34.01 10.14 -59.66
N VAL A 563 -33.93 10.13 -61.00
CA VAL A 563 -34.77 10.95 -61.87
C VAL A 563 -35.69 10.11 -62.75
N TRP A 564 -35.31 8.88 -63.10
CA TRP A 564 -36.09 8.01 -63.97
C TRP A 564 -35.78 6.55 -63.70
N GLN A 565 -36.78 5.69 -63.91
CA GLN A 565 -36.60 4.24 -63.88
C GLN A 565 -37.42 3.64 -65.02
N GLN A 566 -36.86 2.65 -65.70
CA GLN A 566 -37.50 1.96 -66.81
C GLN A 566 -36.94 0.55 -66.94
N SER A 567 -37.76 -0.37 -67.45
CA SER A 567 -37.32 -1.71 -67.79
C SER A 567 -37.39 -1.95 -69.31
N ASN A 568 -36.40 -2.67 -69.83
CA ASN A 568 -36.36 -3.17 -71.20
C ASN A 568 -35.53 -4.46 -71.25
N ASN A 569 -36.18 -5.58 -71.52
CA ASN A 569 -35.54 -6.90 -71.53
C ASN A 569 -34.62 -7.11 -72.74
N ASP A 570 -34.82 -6.37 -73.84
CA ASP A 570 -33.94 -6.45 -75.02
C ASP A 570 -32.52 -5.96 -74.70
N LEU A 571 -32.40 -5.12 -73.66
CA LEU A 571 -31.15 -4.51 -73.19
C LEU A 571 -30.60 -5.19 -71.92
N SER A 572 -31.06 -6.40 -71.62
CA SER A 572 -30.57 -7.19 -70.47
C SER A 572 -29.14 -7.73 -70.66
N LYS A 573 -28.69 -7.86 -71.92
CA LYS A 573 -27.35 -8.32 -72.30
C LYS A 573 -26.27 -7.30 -71.90
N PRO A 574 -24.98 -7.68 -71.87
CA PRO A 574 -23.88 -6.74 -71.67
C PRO A 574 -23.89 -5.62 -72.72
N LEU A 575 -23.68 -4.38 -72.28
CA LEU A 575 -23.77 -3.19 -73.13
C LEU A 575 -22.44 -2.44 -73.18
N GLN A 576 -22.05 -2.03 -74.38
CA GLN A 576 -20.85 -1.24 -74.66
C GLN A 576 -21.17 0.25 -74.52
N SER A 577 -20.20 1.03 -74.06
CA SER A 577 -20.34 2.47 -73.86
C SER A 577 -19.87 3.23 -75.09
N THR A 578 -20.67 4.18 -75.57
CA THR A 578 -20.32 5.04 -76.71
C THR A 578 -20.66 6.50 -76.40
N ALA A 579 -19.73 7.40 -76.70
CA ALA A 579 -19.95 8.85 -76.67
C ALA A 579 -19.65 9.47 -78.03
N SER A 580 -20.54 10.31 -78.54
CA SER A 580 -20.43 10.90 -79.87
C SER A 580 -21.21 12.21 -79.98
N SER A 581 -20.84 13.06 -80.93
CA SER A 581 -21.61 14.27 -81.30
C SER A 581 -22.00 14.23 -82.77
N LEU A 582 -23.28 14.34 -83.11
CA LEU A 582 -23.78 14.35 -84.47
C LEU A 582 -24.32 15.73 -84.84
N VAL A 583 -24.02 16.23 -86.03
CA VAL A 583 -24.56 17.50 -86.54
C VAL A 583 -25.94 17.24 -87.16
N ILE A 584 -26.97 17.88 -86.59
CA ILE A 584 -28.37 17.71 -87.01
C ILE A 584 -28.81 18.85 -87.92
N GLU A 585 -28.36 20.06 -87.63
CA GLU A 585 -28.64 21.26 -88.42
C GLU A 585 -27.33 21.98 -88.74
N LYS A 586 -27.31 22.74 -89.86
CA LYS A 586 -26.12 23.49 -90.27
C LYS A 586 -25.71 24.50 -89.19
N LEU A 587 -24.47 24.40 -88.75
CA LEU A 587 -23.85 25.33 -87.81
C LEU A 587 -23.37 26.58 -88.55
N SER A 588 -23.62 27.76 -87.98
CA SER A 588 -22.96 28.99 -88.41
C SER A 588 -21.50 29.01 -87.93
N GLY A 589 -20.59 29.61 -88.69
CA GLY A 589 -19.14 29.55 -88.42
C GLY A 589 -18.71 30.10 -87.05
N SER A 590 -19.50 30.98 -86.42
CA SER A 590 -19.26 31.48 -85.06
C SER A 590 -19.66 30.50 -83.95
N GLN A 591 -20.37 29.41 -84.28
CA GLN A 591 -20.83 28.40 -83.33
C GLN A 591 -19.87 27.21 -83.20
N THR A 592 -18.80 27.13 -84.01
CA THR A 592 -17.82 26.03 -84.00
C THR A 592 -16.47 26.45 -83.37
N PRO A 593 -15.76 25.55 -82.66
CA PRO A 593 -16.14 24.16 -82.41
C PRO A 593 -17.25 24.03 -81.35
N VAL A 594 -18.13 23.05 -81.51
CA VAL A 594 -19.07 22.62 -80.46
C VAL A 594 -18.42 21.49 -79.69
N ASN A 595 -18.26 21.66 -78.37
CA ASN A 595 -17.59 20.70 -77.52
C ASN A 595 -18.61 19.87 -76.72
N PHE A 596 -18.43 18.55 -76.73
CA PHE A 596 -19.01 17.64 -75.76
C PHE A 596 -17.94 17.20 -74.77
N GLU A 597 -18.07 17.64 -73.51
CA GLU A 597 -17.03 17.52 -72.50
C GLU A 597 -17.43 16.49 -71.43
N ILE A 598 -16.55 15.53 -71.21
CA ILE A 598 -16.68 14.44 -70.23
C ILE A 598 -15.44 14.47 -69.34
N ASP A 599 -15.60 14.84 -68.07
CA ASP A 599 -14.49 14.93 -67.13
C ASP A 599 -13.95 13.52 -66.79
N TRP A 600 -14.82 12.55 -66.51
CA TRP A 600 -14.45 11.17 -66.17
C TRP A 600 -15.61 10.19 -66.40
N VAL A 601 -15.28 8.91 -66.54
CA VAL A 601 -16.21 7.76 -66.60
C VAL A 601 -15.81 6.72 -65.57
N LYS A 602 -16.78 6.16 -64.84
CA LYS A 602 -16.58 5.04 -63.91
C LYS A 602 -17.69 4.02 -64.03
N CYS A 603 -17.32 2.75 -64.07
CA CYS A 603 -18.25 1.64 -63.99
C CYS A 603 -17.94 0.78 -62.76
N TYR A 604 -19.01 0.38 -62.08
CA TYR A 604 -18.96 -0.43 -60.88
C TYR A 604 -19.72 -1.74 -61.09
N ARG A 605 -19.21 -2.83 -60.54
CA ARG A 605 -19.94 -4.10 -60.42
C ARG A 605 -20.06 -4.48 -58.94
N LYS A 606 -21.04 -5.32 -58.60
CA LYS A 606 -21.12 -5.88 -57.25
C LYS A 606 -19.96 -6.85 -56.99
N LYS A 607 -19.31 -6.72 -55.83
CA LYS A 607 -18.24 -7.60 -55.35
C LYS A 607 -18.73 -9.00 -55.06
#